data_AF-A0A5C3L1L3-F1
#
_entry.id   AF-A0A5C3L1L3-F1
#
_cell.length_a   1.000
_cell.length_b   1.000
_cell.length_c   1.000
_cell.angle_alpha   90.00
_cell.angle_beta   90.00
_cell.angle_gamma   90.00
#
_symmetry.space_group_name_H-M   'P 1'
#
loop_
_entity.id
_entity.type
_entity.pdbx_description
1 polymer ?
#
loop_
_entity_poly.entity_id
_entity_poly.type
_entity_poly.pdbx_seq_one_letter_code
_entity_poly.pdbx_strand_id
1 'polypeptide(L)'
;MDPSTPIYQLLHPSIAPFLSNNHPLDYAHLELARTKLNEEEEALQDVNDGIDRLQATIAELRNKASHLSRICEAYRHTLAPFRRCPPEIIVKIITAALPPGCILDHEGRLDFMRYRCVSRSWRQLLFSTPVFWRGLKI
;
A
#
# COMPACT_ATOMS: atom_id res chain seq x y z
N MET A 1 -19.80 -22.59 5.57
CA MET A 1 -19.91 -23.72 6.50
C MET A 1 -19.17 -23.37 7.77
N ASP A 2 -19.70 -23.73 8.93
CA ASP A 2 -19.07 -23.50 10.24
C ASP A 2 -17.88 -24.47 10.42
N PRO A 3 -16.65 -24.00 10.69
CA PRO A 3 -15.48 -24.85 10.91
C PRO A 3 -15.59 -25.78 12.13
N SER A 4 -16.63 -25.60 12.95
CA SER A 4 -16.93 -26.42 14.13
C SER A 4 -17.78 -27.65 13.80
N THR A 5 -18.19 -27.83 12.53
CA THR A 5 -19.05 -28.95 12.11
C THR A 5 -18.25 -30.26 12.17
N PRO A 6 -18.69 -31.26 12.96
CA PRO A 6 -17.98 -32.52 13.07
C PRO A 6 -17.94 -33.29 11.74
N ILE A 7 -16.81 -33.91 11.40
CA ILE A 7 -16.56 -34.59 10.11
C ILE A 7 -17.64 -35.64 9.78
N TYR A 8 -18.18 -36.35 10.78
CA TYR A 8 -19.22 -37.35 10.57
C TYR A 8 -20.57 -36.77 10.09
N GLN A 9 -20.81 -35.47 10.27
CA GLN A 9 -22.00 -34.77 9.73
C GLN A 9 -21.82 -34.32 8.28
N LEU A 10 -20.58 -34.32 7.78
CA LEU A 10 -20.24 -33.95 6.40
C LEU A 10 -20.26 -35.16 5.45
N LEU A 11 -20.21 -36.37 5.99
CA LEU A 11 -20.20 -37.62 5.22
C LEU A 11 -21.62 -38.08 4.90
N HIS A 12 -21.75 -38.86 3.82
CA HIS A 12 -23.00 -39.54 3.51
C HIS A 12 -23.43 -40.44 4.69
N PRO A 13 -24.72 -40.45 5.10
CA PRO A 13 -25.18 -41.15 6.29
C PRO A 13 -24.89 -42.66 6.33
N SER A 14 -24.78 -43.31 5.15
CA SER A 14 -24.42 -44.73 5.07
C SER A 14 -22.93 -45.01 5.27
N ILE A 15 -22.06 -44.02 5.06
CA ILE A 15 -20.59 -44.17 5.18
C ILE A 15 -20.11 -43.66 6.54
N ALA A 16 -20.78 -42.65 7.11
CA ALA A 16 -20.41 -42.03 8.39
C ALA A 16 -20.15 -43.02 9.55
N PRO A 17 -20.92 -44.11 9.74
CA PRO A 17 -20.67 -45.07 10.82
C PRO A 17 -19.29 -45.76 10.73
N PHE A 18 -18.81 -46.01 9.50
CA PHE A 18 -17.53 -46.67 9.22
C PHE A 18 -16.30 -45.80 9.51
N LEU A 19 -16.49 -44.49 9.76
CA LEU A 19 -15.42 -43.61 10.21
C LEU A 19 -15.07 -43.84 11.69
N SER A 20 -16.05 -44.32 12.47
CA SER A 20 -15.98 -44.46 13.93
C SER A 20 -15.70 -45.89 14.41
N ASN A 21 -15.77 -46.86 13.50
CA ASN A 21 -15.42 -48.25 13.76
C ASN A 21 -14.49 -48.74 12.64
N ASN A 22 -13.44 -49.50 12.96
CA ASN A 22 -12.49 -50.03 11.97
C ASN A 22 -13.10 -51.14 11.09
N HIS A 23 -14.42 -51.12 10.86
CA HIS A 23 -15.11 -52.13 10.09
C HIS A 23 -14.82 -51.92 8.61
N PRO A 24 -14.44 -52.96 7.85
CA PRO A 24 -14.24 -52.80 6.41
C PRO A 24 -15.55 -52.43 5.72
N LEU A 25 -15.44 -51.54 4.73
CA LEU A 25 -16.53 -51.20 3.82
C LEU A 25 -16.74 -52.37 2.84
N ASP A 26 -18.00 -52.66 2.52
CA ASP A 26 -18.30 -53.54 1.39
C ASP A 26 -18.09 -52.81 0.05
N TYR A 27 -18.18 -53.57 -1.05
CA TYR A 27 -17.97 -53.03 -2.39
C TYR A 27 -18.92 -51.88 -2.75
N ALA A 28 -20.20 -51.95 -2.36
CA ALA A 28 -21.18 -50.93 -2.70
C ALA A 28 -20.91 -49.61 -1.97
N HIS A 29 -20.52 -49.68 -0.69
CA HIS A 29 -20.15 -48.49 0.07
C HIS A 29 -18.81 -47.89 -0.39
N LEU A 30 -17.87 -48.71 -0.85
CA LEU A 30 -16.61 -48.25 -1.46
C LEU A 30 -16.86 -47.46 -2.75
N GLU A 31 -17.70 -47.98 -3.65
CA GLU A 31 -18.02 -47.28 -4.90
C GLU A 31 -18.78 -45.97 -4.66
N LEU A 32 -19.70 -45.96 -3.68
CA LEU A 32 -20.36 -44.73 -3.25
C LEU A 32 -19.36 -43.70 -2.70
N ALA A 33 -18.42 -44.14 -1.85
CA ALA A 33 -17.40 -43.26 -1.27
C ALA A 33 -16.49 -42.67 -2.36
N ARG A 34 -16.07 -43.49 -3.34
CA ARG A 34 -15.25 -43.03 -4.48
C ARG A 34 -15.99 -42.01 -5.33
N THR A 35 -17.25 -42.29 -5.65
CA THR A 35 -18.07 -41.38 -6.45
C THR A 35 -18.21 -40.03 -5.74
N LYS A 36 -18.54 -40.05 -4.45
CA LYS A 36 -18.67 -38.83 -3.65
C LYS A 36 -17.35 -38.07 -3.50
N LEU A 37 -16.24 -38.78 -3.30
CA LEU A 37 -14.93 -38.15 -3.24
C LEU A 37 -14.61 -37.42 -4.55
N ASN A 38 -14.81 -38.06 -5.70
CA ASN A 38 -14.56 -37.44 -7.00
C ASN A 38 -15.45 -36.20 -7.23
N GLU A 39 -16.74 -36.27 -6.89
CA GLU A 39 -17.67 -35.13 -7.00
C GLU A 39 -17.19 -33.93 -6.15
N GLU A 40 -16.79 -34.18 -4.91
CA GLU A 40 -16.31 -33.13 -4.00
C GLU A 40 -14.92 -32.60 -4.41
N GLU A 41 -14.04 -33.45 -4.95
CA GLU A 41 -12.74 -33.04 -5.49
C GLU A 41 -12.89 -32.16 -6.73
N GLU A 42 -13.81 -32.49 -7.64
CA GLU A 42 -14.14 -31.65 -8.81
C GLU A 42 -14.71 -30.30 -8.36
N ALA A 43 -15.68 -30.30 -7.44
CA ALA A 43 -16.25 -29.06 -6.91
C ALA A 43 -15.21 -28.19 -6.18
N LEU A 44 -14.31 -28.80 -5.41
CA LEU A 44 -13.22 -28.10 -4.75
C LEU A 44 -12.25 -27.49 -5.77
N GLN A 45 -11.92 -28.23 -6.83
CA GLN A 45 -11.07 -27.73 -7.89
C GLN A 45 -11.69 -26.51 -8.60
N ASP A 46 -12.98 -26.57 -8.94
CA ASP A 46 -13.70 -25.45 -9.55
C ASP A 46 -13.71 -24.20 -8.67
N VAL A 47 -13.89 -24.38 -7.35
CA VAL A 47 -13.82 -23.28 -6.39
C VAL A 47 -12.42 -22.68 -6.32
N ASN A 48 -11.38 -23.51 -6.28
CA ASN A 48 -9.98 -23.05 -6.26
C ASN A 48 -9.61 -22.31 -7.54
N ASP A 49 -10.02 -22.81 -8.71
CA ASP A 49 -9.85 -22.12 -9.99
C ASP A 49 -10.54 -20.75 -9.98
N GLY A 50 -11.74 -20.66 -9.39
CA GLY A 50 -12.46 -19.41 -9.19
C GLY A 50 -11.70 -18.43 -8.30
N ILE A 51 -11.13 -18.92 -7.19
CA ILE A 51 -10.29 -18.14 -6.28
C ILE A 51 -9.07 -17.58 -7.03
N ASP A 52 -8.37 -18.41 -7.78
CA ASP A 52 -7.15 -18.01 -8.51
C ASP A 52 -7.45 -16.94 -9.57
N ARG A 53 -8.57 -17.08 -10.31
CA ARG A 53 -9.02 -16.07 -11.28
C ARG A 53 -9.34 -14.73 -10.61
N LEU A 54 -10.01 -14.76 -9.46
CA LEU A 54 -10.33 -13.55 -8.70
C LEU A 54 -9.07 -12.90 -8.12
N GLN A 55 -8.12 -13.70 -7.61
CA GLN A 55 -6.84 -13.19 -7.11
C GLN A 55 -6.03 -12.53 -8.23
N ALA A 56 -5.98 -13.12 -9.43
CA ALA A 56 -5.35 -12.52 -10.59
C ALA A 56 -6.00 -11.17 -10.97
N THR A 57 -7.33 -11.11 -10.96
CA THR A 57 -8.10 -9.88 -11.23
C THR A 57 -7.78 -8.80 -10.19
N ILE A 58 -7.74 -9.15 -8.91
CA ILE A 58 -7.38 -8.23 -7.81
C ILE A 58 -5.96 -7.71 -8.01
N ALA A 59 -5.01 -8.56 -8.38
CA ALA A 59 -3.62 -8.17 -8.64
C ALA A 59 -3.54 -7.15 -9.80
N GLU A 60 -4.25 -7.39 -10.89
CA GLU A 60 -4.32 -6.47 -12.03
C GLU A 60 -4.90 -5.11 -11.62
N LEU A 61 -6.02 -5.10 -10.89
CA LEU A 61 -6.66 -3.88 -10.43
C LEU A 61 -5.77 -3.08 -9.47
N ARG A 62 -5.03 -3.76 -8.57
CA ARG A 62 -4.04 -3.11 -7.70
C ARG A 62 -2.92 -2.45 -8.49
N ASN A 63 -2.42 -3.10 -9.53
CA ASN A 63 -1.40 -2.54 -10.40
C ASN A 63 -1.91 -1.29 -11.13
N LYS A 64 -3.14 -1.34 -11.68
CA LYS A 64 -3.79 -0.18 -12.30
C LYS A 64 -3.98 0.97 -11.31
N ALA A 65 -4.47 0.68 -10.10
CA ALA A 65 -4.66 1.68 -9.05
C ALA A 65 -3.33 2.35 -8.66
N SER A 66 -2.27 1.58 -8.51
CA SER A 66 -0.93 2.10 -8.20
C SER A 66 -0.41 3.02 -9.32
N HIS A 67 -0.56 2.61 -10.58
CA HIS A 67 -0.17 3.42 -11.72
C HIS A 67 -0.93 4.75 -11.78
N LEU A 68 -2.26 4.71 -11.65
CA LEU A 68 -3.10 5.91 -11.64
C LEU A 68 -2.78 6.83 -10.46
N SER A 69 -2.51 6.27 -9.29
CA SER A 69 -2.12 7.06 -8.10
C SER A 69 -0.83 7.85 -8.36
N ARG A 70 0.17 7.22 -8.99
CA ARG A 70 1.42 7.90 -9.39
C ARG A 70 1.19 9.02 -10.39
N ILE A 71 0.29 8.83 -11.37
CA ILE A 71 -0.09 9.87 -12.34
C ILE A 71 -0.76 11.04 -11.63
N CYS A 72 -1.76 10.77 -10.79
CA CYS A 72 -2.44 11.79 -10.01
C CYS A 72 -1.46 12.60 -9.16
N GLU A 73 -0.51 11.94 -8.50
CA GLU A 73 0.50 12.61 -7.68
C GLU A 73 1.43 13.50 -8.50
N ALA A 74 1.84 13.05 -9.69
CA ALA A 74 2.62 13.87 -10.61
C ALA A 74 1.86 15.14 -11.05
N TYR A 75 0.57 15.04 -11.34
CA TYR A 75 -0.27 16.19 -11.65
C TYR A 75 -0.46 17.11 -10.45
N ARG A 76 -0.73 16.57 -9.25
CA ARG A 76 -0.82 17.37 -8.02
C ARG A 76 0.46 18.14 -7.75
N HIS A 77 1.62 17.50 -7.88
CA HIS A 77 2.91 18.18 -7.76
C HIS A 77 3.10 19.29 -8.81
N THR A 78 2.59 19.09 -10.02
CA THR A 78 2.67 20.09 -11.10
C THR A 78 1.75 21.28 -10.86
N LEU A 79 0.57 21.03 -10.32
CA LEU A 79 -0.42 22.04 -9.94
C LEU A 79 -0.12 22.68 -8.58
N ALA A 80 0.88 22.19 -7.85
CA ALA A 80 1.16 22.63 -6.50
C ALA A 80 1.42 24.15 -6.48
N PRO A 81 0.74 24.91 -5.59
CA PRO A 81 0.82 26.37 -5.55
C PRO A 81 2.25 26.91 -5.44
N PHE A 82 3.14 26.18 -4.76
CA PHE A 82 4.54 26.59 -4.61
C PHE A 82 5.28 26.72 -5.95
N ARG A 83 4.87 25.99 -7.00
CA ARG A 83 5.46 26.11 -8.35
C ARG A 83 5.05 27.39 -9.07
N ARG A 84 3.94 28.00 -8.68
CA ARG A 84 3.45 29.29 -9.21
C ARG A 84 3.84 30.46 -8.33
N CYS A 85 4.46 30.19 -7.17
CA CYS A 85 4.89 31.22 -6.24
C CYS A 85 6.09 31.97 -6.84
N PRO A 86 5.98 33.30 -7.03
CA PRO A 86 7.11 34.08 -7.50
C PRO A 86 8.30 33.97 -6.52
N PRO A 87 9.54 33.96 -7.04
CA PRO A 87 10.76 33.95 -6.23
C PRO A 87 10.77 34.97 -5.07
N GLU A 88 10.23 36.16 -5.32
CA GLU A 88 10.19 37.28 -4.38
C GLU A 88 9.30 36.96 -3.17
N ILE A 89 8.21 36.22 -3.38
CA ILE A 89 7.31 35.80 -2.30
C ILE A 89 8.01 34.75 -1.43
N ILE A 90 8.75 33.82 -2.04
CA ILE A 90 9.55 32.83 -1.30
C ILE A 90 10.61 33.53 -0.45
N VAL A 91 11.34 34.50 -1.01
CA VAL A 91 12.32 35.30 -0.28
C VAL A 91 11.67 36.04 0.89
N LYS A 92 10.49 36.64 0.69
CA LYS A 92 9.73 37.30 1.78
C LYS A 92 9.33 36.33 2.88
N ILE A 93 8.83 35.14 2.53
CA ILE A 93 8.46 34.10 3.50
C ILE A 93 9.68 33.72 4.35
N ILE A 94 10.81 33.43 3.71
CA ILE A 94 12.03 33.03 4.42
C ILE A 94 12.57 34.18 5.27
N THR A 95 12.53 35.42 4.77
CA THR A 95 12.96 36.61 5.53
C THR A 95 12.10 36.83 6.77
N ALA A 96 10.79 36.61 6.67
CA ALA A 96 9.86 36.73 7.79
C ALA A 96 10.00 35.58 8.80
N ALA A 97 10.50 34.42 8.38
CA ALA A 97 10.67 33.25 9.21
C ALA A 97 12.06 33.16 9.88
N LEU A 98 13.04 33.93 9.40
CA LEU A 98 14.36 34.05 10.00
C LEU A 98 14.42 35.19 11.04
N PRO A 99 15.42 35.19 11.94
CA PRO A 99 15.62 36.27 12.89
C PRO A 99 15.70 37.66 12.22
N PRO A 100 15.25 38.74 12.90
CA PRO A 100 15.29 40.09 12.37
C PRO A 100 16.68 40.47 11.82
N GLY A 101 16.71 41.02 10.61
CA GLY A 101 17.94 41.36 9.90
C GLY A 101 18.63 40.19 9.18
N CYS A 102 18.05 38.98 9.23
CA CYS A 102 18.60 37.75 8.64
C CYS A 102 20.03 37.43 9.12
N ILE A 103 20.40 37.90 10.31
CA ILE A 103 21.68 37.59 10.93
C ILE A 103 21.58 36.16 11.45
N LEU A 104 22.26 35.23 10.80
CA LEU A 104 22.19 33.81 11.11
C LEU A 104 23.06 33.48 12.34
N ASP A 105 22.46 33.57 13.52
CA ASP A 105 22.95 32.93 14.74
C ASP A 105 22.88 31.39 14.64
N HIS A 106 23.15 30.66 15.72
CA HIS A 106 23.17 29.19 15.66
C HIS A 106 21.83 28.60 15.21
N GLU A 107 20.70 29.11 15.73
CA GLU A 107 19.36 28.62 15.38
C GLU A 107 18.96 29.05 13.97
N GLY A 108 19.21 30.30 13.59
CA GLY A 108 18.97 30.80 12.24
C GLY A 108 19.73 30.01 11.17
N ARG A 109 20.94 29.51 11.47
CA ARG A 109 21.68 28.60 10.58
C ARG A 109 20.97 27.25 10.45
N LEU A 110 20.45 26.69 11.53
CA LEU A 110 19.69 25.44 11.48
C LEU A 110 18.41 25.60 10.67
N ASP A 111 17.70 26.72 10.85
CA ASP A 111 16.48 27.01 10.09
C ASP A 111 16.77 27.28 8.62
N PHE A 112 17.83 28.02 8.31
CA PHE A 112 18.33 28.15 6.94
C PHE A 112 18.62 26.77 6.31
N MET A 113 19.26 25.87 7.07
CA MET A 113 19.57 24.50 6.64
C MET A 113 18.31 23.65 6.43
N ARG A 114 17.22 23.91 7.16
CA ARG A 114 15.90 23.29 6.95
C ARG A 114 15.21 23.86 5.70
N TYR A 115 15.21 25.19 5.52
CA TYR A 115 14.54 25.84 4.39
C TYR A 115 15.15 25.46 3.04
N ARG A 116 16.47 25.28 2.94
CA ARG A 116 17.11 24.77 1.72
C ARG A 116 16.71 23.32 1.36
N CYS A 117 16.06 22.58 2.25
CA CYS A 117 15.60 21.21 2.01
C CYS A 117 14.17 21.16 1.45
N VAL A 118 13.43 22.27 1.48
CA VAL A 118 12.03 22.34 1.01
C VAL A 118 11.92 22.06 -0.49
N SER A 119 12.75 22.71 -1.32
CA SER A 119 12.80 22.46 -2.77
C SER A 119 14.11 22.94 -3.38
N ARG A 120 14.38 22.51 -4.63
CA ARG A 120 15.52 23.03 -5.42
C ARG A 120 15.43 24.55 -5.61
N SER A 121 14.22 25.08 -5.84
CA SER A 121 13.98 26.51 -6.01
C SER A 121 14.31 27.30 -4.74
N TRP A 122 13.80 26.86 -3.58
CA TRP A 122 14.10 27.50 -2.29
C TRP A 122 15.59 27.51 -1.99
N ARG A 123 16.28 26.39 -2.23
CA ARG A 123 17.73 26.30 -2.09
C ARG A 123 18.45 27.32 -2.97
N GLN A 124 18.10 27.38 -4.26
CA GLN A 124 18.71 28.31 -5.19
C GLN A 124 18.50 29.76 -4.75
N LEU A 125 17.28 30.12 -4.30
CA LEU A 125 16.98 31.47 -3.81
C LEU A 125 17.76 31.80 -2.55
N LEU A 126 17.87 30.88 -1.60
CA LEU A 126 18.66 31.08 -0.39
C LEU A 126 20.13 31.37 -0.69
N PHE A 127 20.74 30.66 -1.63
CA PHE A 127 22.13 30.90 -2.03
C PHE A 127 22.33 32.13 -2.92
N SER A 128 21.34 32.50 -3.73
CA SER A 128 21.44 33.63 -4.66
C SER A 128 20.98 34.97 -4.08
N THR A 129 20.28 34.97 -2.94
CA THR A 129 19.78 36.22 -2.33
C THR A 129 20.77 36.72 -1.27
N PRO A 130 21.46 37.86 -1.50
CA PRO A 130 22.53 38.33 -0.60
C PRO A 130 22.08 38.63 0.83
N VAL A 131 20.79 38.93 1.03
CA VAL A 131 20.23 39.26 2.35
C VAL A 131 20.47 38.17 3.40
N PHE A 132 20.46 36.90 3.00
CA PHE A 132 20.62 35.78 3.92
C PHE A 132 22.08 35.49 4.30
N TRP A 133 23.03 36.17 3.67
CA TRP A 133 24.47 36.02 3.92
C TRP A 133 25.03 37.19 4.74
N ARG A 134 24.19 38.18 5.08
CA ARG A 134 24.56 39.33 5.90
C ARG A 134 24.80 38.87 7.34
N GLY A 135 26.06 38.76 7.75
CA GLY A 135 26.46 38.34 9.10
C GLY A 135 27.42 37.15 9.14
N LEU A 136 27.76 36.55 7.99
CA LEU A 136 28.90 35.65 7.90
C LEU A 136 30.20 36.43 8.08
N LYS A 137 30.91 36.15 9.17
CA LYS A 137 32.29 36.58 9.38
C LYS A 137 33.19 35.40 9.00
N ILE A 138 34.17 35.65 8.14
CA ILE A 138 35.23 34.69 7.77
C ILE A 138 36.25 34.62 8.90
#